data_AF-A0A538A325-F1
#
_entry.id   AF-A0A538A325-F1
#
_cell.length_a   1.000
_cell.length_b   1.000
_cell.length_c   1.000
_cell.angle_alpha   90.00
_cell.angle_beta   90.00
_cell.angle_gamma   90.00
#
_symmetry.space_group_name_H-M   'P 1'
#
loop_
_entity.id
_entity.type
_entity.pdbx_description
1 polymer ?
#
loop_
_entity_poly.entity_id
_entity_poly.type
_entity_poly.pdbx_seq_one_letter_code
_entity_poly.pdbx_strand_id
1 'polypeptide(L)'
;MRARLVAIVVAGLGCALLLAPGYAPGSISRSRLRHGLSNQMHRVGGASGAWVTDMDAAGNGTLFSWASHTRRILASNTKLFTMAAVLDRFGATGTLKTRLYARPRNAIDGHTLRGSLVVVGAGDPALARAGFARHNGLPLTRLGALTSDVRRAGIKRVTGS
;
A
#
# COMPACT_ATOMS: atom_id res chain seq x y z
N MET A 1 -15.50 -7.49 -62.43
CA MET A 1 -14.85 -8.00 -61.20
C MET A 1 -13.32 -7.85 -61.23
N ARG A 2 -12.76 -6.64 -61.48
CA ARG A 2 -11.29 -6.44 -61.52
C ARG A 2 -10.77 -5.12 -60.95
N ALA A 3 -11.62 -4.29 -60.32
CA ALA A 3 -11.23 -2.92 -59.92
C ALA A 3 -11.35 -2.62 -58.42
N ARG A 4 -11.56 -3.63 -57.55
CA ARG A 4 -11.75 -3.41 -56.09
C ARG A 4 -10.70 -4.07 -55.19
N LEU A 5 -9.61 -4.60 -55.76
CA LEU A 5 -8.60 -5.37 -55.01
C LEU A 5 -7.24 -4.67 -54.86
N VAL A 6 -7.02 -3.52 -55.48
CA VAL A 6 -5.69 -2.86 -55.48
C VAL A 6 -5.52 -1.86 -54.32
N ALA A 7 -6.60 -1.41 -53.67
CA ALA A 7 -6.52 -0.37 -52.64
C ALA A 7 -6.19 -0.87 -51.21
N ILE A 8 -6.01 -2.18 -51.00
CA ILE A 8 -5.75 -2.75 -49.65
C ILE A 8 -4.26 -3.13 -49.46
N VAL A 9 -3.43 -3.09 -50.51
CA VAL A 9 -2.02 -3.52 -50.38
C VAL A 9 -1.08 -2.38 -49.98
N VAL A 10 -1.44 -1.11 -50.19
CA VAL A 10 -0.54 0.03 -49.89
C VAL A 10 -0.66 0.55 -48.44
N ALA A 11 -1.77 0.29 -47.75
CA ALA A 11 -1.89 0.64 -46.32
C ALA A 11 -1.24 -0.39 -45.37
N GLY A 12 -0.93 -1.59 -45.87
CA GLY A 12 -0.34 -2.68 -45.08
C GLY A 12 1.18 -2.60 -44.91
N LEU A 13 1.89 -1.87 -45.78
CA LEU A 13 3.36 -1.72 -45.70
C LEU A 13 3.82 -0.52 -44.84
N GLY A 14 2.93 0.43 -44.53
CA GLY A 14 3.27 1.61 -43.73
C GLY A 14 3.29 1.37 -42.21
N CYS A 15 2.69 0.28 -41.74
CA CYS A 15 2.50 0.02 -40.30
C CYS A 15 3.35 -1.13 -39.75
N ALA A 16 4.35 -1.60 -40.51
CA ALA A 16 5.29 -2.62 -40.05
C ALA A 16 6.59 -2.04 -39.47
N LEU A 17 6.79 -0.71 -39.52
CA LEU A 17 8.01 -0.06 -39.05
C LEU A 17 7.94 0.51 -37.62
N LEU A 18 6.85 0.26 -36.87
CA LEU A 18 6.66 0.73 -35.49
C LEU A 18 6.88 -0.36 -34.43
N LEU A 19 7.33 -1.55 -34.82
CA LEU A 19 7.66 -2.67 -33.92
C LEU A 19 9.17 -2.83 -33.68
N ALA A 20 9.99 -1.83 -34.01
CA ALA A 20 11.35 -1.80 -33.49
C ALA A 20 11.25 -1.65 -31.96
N PRO A 21 11.71 -2.63 -31.15
CA PRO A 21 11.81 -2.42 -29.71
C PRO A 21 12.65 -1.17 -29.51
N GLY A 22 12.08 -0.17 -28.85
CA GLY A 22 12.81 1.04 -28.54
C GLY A 22 14.14 0.63 -27.90
N TYR A 23 15.26 1.06 -28.49
CA TYR A 23 16.57 0.89 -27.89
C TYR A 23 16.52 1.55 -26.51
N ALA A 24 16.35 0.75 -25.47
CA ALA A 24 16.60 1.21 -24.12
C ALA A 24 18.07 1.65 -24.08
N PRO A 25 18.38 2.87 -23.62
CA PRO A 25 19.76 3.31 -23.49
C PRO A 25 20.51 2.26 -22.66
N GLY A 26 21.66 1.84 -23.19
CA GLY A 26 22.31 0.56 -22.89
C GLY A 26 22.42 0.21 -21.41
N SER A 27 22.31 -1.10 -21.13
CA SER A 27 22.59 -1.69 -19.83
C SER A 27 23.89 -1.15 -19.24
N ILE A 28 23.88 -0.73 -17.98
CA ILE A 28 25.10 -0.37 -17.26
C ILE A 28 25.94 -1.62 -17.02
N SER A 29 27.24 -1.58 -17.32
CA SER A 29 28.13 -2.67 -16.96
C SER A 29 28.25 -2.77 -15.45
N ARG A 30 28.42 -4.00 -14.92
CA ARG A 30 28.61 -4.22 -13.48
C ARG A 30 29.78 -3.42 -12.91
N SER A 31 30.87 -3.27 -13.67
CA SER A 31 32.03 -2.46 -13.27
C SER A 31 31.68 -0.97 -13.16
N ARG A 32 30.95 -0.42 -14.13
CA ARG A 32 30.51 0.98 -14.12
C ARG A 32 29.53 1.25 -12.97
N LEU A 33 28.59 0.33 -12.71
CA LEU A 33 27.68 0.40 -11.56
C LEU A 33 28.47 0.43 -10.24
N ARG A 34 29.37 -0.53 -10.04
CA ARG A 34 30.17 -0.65 -8.81
C ARG A 34 31.05 0.58 -8.59
N HIS A 35 31.75 1.05 -9.63
CA HIS A 35 32.59 2.24 -9.53
C HIS A 35 31.76 3.49 -9.17
N GLY A 36 30.62 3.68 -9.84
CA GLY A 36 29.72 4.80 -9.56
C GLY A 36 29.20 4.77 -8.11
N LEU A 37 28.70 3.62 -7.65
CA LEU A 37 28.20 3.46 -6.29
C LEU A 37 29.32 3.61 -5.24
N SER A 38 30.52 3.05 -5.48
CA SER A 38 31.67 3.26 -4.60
C SER A 38 31.99 4.75 -4.45
N ASN A 39 32.06 5.50 -5.56
CA ASN A 39 32.33 6.94 -5.53
C ASN A 39 31.25 7.70 -4.73
N GLN A 40 29.97 7.33 -4.86
CA GLN A 40 28.91 7.92 -4.04
C GLN A 40 29.05 7.56 -2.56
N MET A 41 29.34 6.29 -2.25
CA MET A 41 29.51 5.84 -0.86
C MET A 41 30.69 6.50 -0.16
N HIS A 42 31.80 6.74 -0.88
CA HIS A 42 32.93 7.51 -0.36
C HIS A 42 32.52 8.94 0.01
N ARG A 43 31.62 9.58 -0.75
CA ARG A 43 31.16 10.95 -0.48
C ARG A 43 30.24 11.07 0.74
N VAL A 44 29.42 10.06 1.01
CA VAL A 44 28.45 10.08 2.14
C VAL A 44 29.05 9.61 3.46
N GLY A 45 30.22 8.96 3.44
CA GLY A 45 31.00 8.60 4.64
C GLY A 45 30.60 7.29 5.33
N GLY A 46 31.32 6.94 6.40
CA GLY A 46 31.21 5.62 7.07
C GLY A 46 29.88 5.35 7.80
N ALA A 47 29.08 6.40 8.04
CA ALA A 47 27.75 6.28 8.61
C ALA A 47 26.69 5.77 7.61
N SER A 48 27.06 5.55 6.35
CA SER A 48 26.18 5.04 5.31
C SER A 48 26.48 3.57 4.94
N GLY A 49 25.45 2.85 4.51
CA GLY A 49 25.58 1.50 3.98
C GLY A 49 24.72 1.33 2.75
N ALA A 50 25.11 0.43 1.86
CA ALA A 50 24.36 0.11 0.66
C ALA A 50 24.52 -1.37 0.31
N TRP A 51 23.43 -1.97 -0.15
CA TRP A 51 23.43 -3.30 -0.72
C TRP A 51 22.49 -3.30 -1.92
N VAL A 52 22.97 -3.83 -3.03
CA VAL A 52 22.22 -3.96 -4.28
C VAL A 52 22.32 -5.40 -4.70
N THR A 53 21.18 -6.03 -4.91
CA THR A 53 21.09 -7.40 -5.40
C THR A 53 20.19 -7.46 -6.62
N ASP A 54 20.54 -8.34 -7.54
CA ASP A 54 19.64 -8.85 -8.54
C ASP A 54 18.67 -9.82 -7.87
N MET A 55 17.37 -9.60 -8.04
CA MET A 55 16.30 -10.41 -7.44
C MET A 55 15.99 -11.66 -8.28
N ASP A 56 16.40 -11.69 -9.55
CA ASP A 56 16.13 -12.77 -10.50
C ASP A 56 17.32 -13.74 -10.64
N ALA A 57 18.47 -13.42 -10.02
CA ALA A 57 19.66 -14.24 -10.10
C ALA A 57 19.46 -15.62 -9.45
N ALA A 58 19.79 -16.69 -10.16
CA ALA A 58 19.70 -18.07 -9.67
C ALA A 58 20.72 -18.44 -8.56
N GLY A 59 21.59 -17.51 -8.18
CA GLY A 59 22.65 -17.72 -7.19
C GLY A 59 22.96 -16.43 -6.44
N ASN A 60 24.24 -16.14 -6.20
CA ASN A 60 24.61 -14.88 -5.56
C ASN A 60 24.39 -13.68 -6.50
N GLY A 61 23.22 -13.05 -6.37
CA GLY A 61 22.81 -11.86 -7.12
C GLY A 61 23.45 -10.54 -6.65
N THR A 62 24.39 -10.54 -5.69
CA THR A 62 24.91 -9.27 -5.14
C THR A 62 25.62 -8.46 -6.22
N LEU A 63 25.06 -7.30 -6.58
CA LEU A 63 25.64 -6.38 -7.56
C LEU A 63 26.58 -5.37 -6.90
N PHE A 64 26.30 -4.97 -5.66
CA PHE A 64 27.09 -4.03 -4.88
C PHE A 64 26.89 -4.25 -3.37
N SER A 65 27.95 -4.04 -2.58
CA SER A 65 27.90 -4.12 -1.12
C SER A 65 28.87 -3.12 -0.51
N TRP A 66 28.40 -2.33 0.45
CA TRP A 66 29.18 -1.36 1.19
C TRP A 66 28.69 -1.29 2.64
N ALA A 67 29.53 -1.74 3.59
CA ALA A 67 29.20 -1.78 5.01
C ALA A 67 27.78 -2.36 5.29
N SER A 68 27.36 -3.33 4.48
CA SER A 68 25.98 -3.85 4.44
C SER A 68 25.61 -4.65 5.68
N HIS A 69 26.59 -5.24 6.35
CA HIS A 69 26.41 -6.01 7.58
C HIS A 69 26.52 -5.16 8.85
N THR A 70 26.80 -3.86 8.72
CA THR A 70 26.88 -2.95 9.87
C THR A 70 25.47 -2.61 10.35
N ARG A 71 25.20 -2.81 11.65
CA ARG A 71 23.91 -2.46 12.27
C ARG A 71 23.72 -0.94 12.28
N ARG A 72 22.51 -0.48 11.95
CA ARG A 72 22.15 0.95 11.85
C ARG A 72 20.73 1.19 12.36
N ILE A 73 20.45 2.43 12.77
CA ILE A 73 19.07 2.89 13.04
C ILE A 73 18.35 3.01 11.71
N LEU A 74 17.25 2.26 11.54
CA LEU A 74 16.51 2.19 10.28
C LEU A 74 15.58 3.39 10.03
N ALA A 75 15.29 4.17 11.07
CA ALA A 75 14.28 5.23 11.03
C ALA A 75 12.98 4.72 10.38
N SER A 76 12.47 5.40 9.36
CA SER A 76 11.24 4.98 8.68
C SER A 76 11.38 3.70 7.84
N ASN A 77 12.58 3.19 7.57
CA ASN A 77 12.74 1.89 6.89
C ASN A 77 12.21 0.73 7.75
N THR A 78 12.09 0.92 9.07
CA THR A 78 11.40 -0.03 9.97
C THR A 78 9.98 -0.35 9.48
N LYS A 79 9.31 0.58 8.78
CA LYS A 79 7.96 0.37 8.24
C LYS A 79 7.88 -0.80 7.27
N LEU A 80 8.96 -1.11 6.54
CA LEU A 80 9.01 -2.27 5.64
C LEU A 80 8.81 -3.57 6.42
N PHE A 81 9.50 -3.72 7.55
CA PHE A 81 9.39 -4.88 8.43
C PHE A 81 8.04 -4.94 9.13
N THR A 82 7.55 -3.80 9.64
CA THR A 82 6.22 -3.73 10.26
C THR A 82 5.13 -4.14 9.27
N MET A 83 5.18 -3.64 8.04
CA MET A 83 4.17 -3.98 7.04
C MET A 83 4.28 -5.42 6.53
N ALA A 84 5.49 -5.97 6.41
CA ALA A 84 5.67 -7.40 6.11
C ALA A 84 5.01 -8.26 7.19
N ALA A 85 5.22 -7.95 8.47
CA ALA A 85 4.59 -8.68 9.58
C ALA A 85 3.05 -8.51 9.61
N VAL A 86 2.53 -7.32 9.28
CA VAL A 86 1.09 -7.08 9.15
C VAL A 86 0.50 -7.92 8.02
N LEU A 87 1.15 -7.95 6.85
CA LEU A 87 0.69 -8.73 5.70
C LEU A 87 0.75 -10.24 5.97
N ASP A 88 1.80 -10.72 6.64
CA ASP A 88 1.91 -12.12 7.07
C ASP A 88 0.79 -12.51 8.04
N ARG A 89 0.50 -11.64 9.03
CA ARG A 89 -0.51 -11.92 10.06
C ARG A 89 -1.95 -11.81 9.57
N PHE A 90 -2.26 -10.81 8.75
CA PHE A 90 -3.63 -10.45 8.39
C PHE A 90 -3.99 -10.73 6.92
N GLY A 91 -3.00 -10.99 6.07
CA GLY A 91 -3.17 -11.07 4.62
C GLY A 91 -3.41 -9.69 3.97
N ALA A 92 -3.35 -9.67 2.63
CA ALA A 92 -3.56 -8.44 1.86
C ALA A 92 -5.00 -7.89 1.93
N THR A 93 -5.97 -8.73 2.29
CA THR A 93 -7.39 -8.37 2.38
C THR A 93 -7.90 -8.33 3.82
N GLY A 94 -7.01 -8.42 4.81
CA GLY A 94 -7.37 -8.38 6.22
C GLY A 94 -8.02 -7.05 6.62
N THR A 95 -9.02 -7.10 7.50
CA THR A 95 -9.75 -5.90 7.97
C THR A 95 -9.79 -5.84 9.49
N LEU A 96 -9.60 -4.64 10.06
CA LEU A 96 -9.81 -4.36 11.48
C LEU A 96 -11.23 -3.83 11.69
N LYS A 97 -12.02 -4.49 12.55
CA LYS A 97 -13.44 -4.19 12.71
C LYS A 97 -13.70 -3.36 13.97
N THR A 98 -14.30 -2.19 13.80
CA THR A 98 -14.87 -1.39 14.90
C THR A 98 -16.35 -1.76 15.07
N ARG A 99 -16.79 -1.99 16.30
CA ARG A 99 -18.16 -2.47 16.61
C ARG A 99 -18.82 -1.66 17.72
N LEU A 100 -20.15 -1.73 17.77
CA LEU A 100 -20.96 -1.18 18.85
C LEU A 100 -21.57 -2.30 19.70
N TYR A 101 -21.65 -2.07 21.01
CA TYR A 101 -22.28 -2.98 21.96
C TYR A 101 -23.18 -2.23 22.94
N ALA A 102 -24.38 -2.76 23.19
CA ALA A 102 -25.22 -2.33 24.30
C ALA A 102 -24.70 -2.89 25.63
N ARG A 103 -24.69 -2.07 26.68
CA ARG A 103 -24.32 -2.46 28.04
C ARG A 103 -25.34 -1.94 29.07
N PRO A 104 -26.08 -2.81 29.78
CA PRO A 104 -26.06 -4.27 29.66
C PRO A 104 -26.60 -4.75 28.31
N ARG A 105 -26.27 -5.99 27.93
CA ARG A 105 -26.86 -6.62 26.75
C ARG A 105 -28.38 -6.72 26.98
N ASN A 106 -29.16 -6.48 25.93
CA ASN A 106 -30.62 -6.50 25.95
C ASN A 106 -31.30 -5.39 26.79
N ALA A 107 -30.69 -4.21 26.88
CA ALA A 107 -31.27 -3.07 27.58
C ALA A 107 -32.14 -2.15 26.69
N ILE A 108 -32.55 -2.62 25.50
CA ILE A 108 -33.40 -1.82 24.60
C ILE A 108 -34.87 -2.01 25.03
N ASP A 109 -35.52 -0.89 25.37
CA ASP A 109 -36.92 -0.80 25.76
C ASP A 109 -37.60 0.25 24.85
N GLY A 110 -38.44 -0.22 23.92
CA GLY A 110 -39.00 0.59 22.85
C GLY A 110 -37.91 1.27 22.02
N HIS A 111 -37.84 2.61 22.07
CA HIS A 111 -36.82 3.41 21.39
C HIS A 111 -35.65 3.82 22.29
N THR A 112 -35.59 3.35 23.54
CA THR A 112 -34.59 3.77 24.52
C THR A 112 -33.68 2.60 24.90
N LEU A 113 -32.37 2.79 24.74
CA LEU A 113 -31.37 1.93 25.37
C LEU A 113 -31.19 2.38 26.83
N ARG A 114 -31.67 1.59 27.78
CA ARG A 114 -31.53 1.79 29.23
C ARG A 114 -30.14 1.35 29.72
N GLY A 115 -29.12 2.06 29.25
CA GLY A 115 -27.73 1.73 29.52
C GLY A 115 -26.79 2.46 28.58
N SER A 116 -25.58 1.96 28.49
CA SER A 116 -24.49 2.51 27.69
C SER A 116 -24.41 1.90 26.30
N LEU A 117 -23.97 2.71 25.32
CA LEU A 117 -23.60 2.23 23.99
C LEU A 117 -22.09 2.34 23.82
N VAL A 118 -21.41 1.20 23.82
CA VAL A 118 -19.94 1.14 23.85
C VAL A 118 -19.39 0.93 22.44
N VAL A 119 -18.43 1.78 22.04
CA VAL A 119 -17.65 1.60 20.81
C VAL A 119 -16.39 0.80 21.14
N VAL A 120 -16.19 -0.32 20.44
CA VAL A 120 -15.00 -1.17 20.60
C VAL A 120 -14.24 -1.19 19.28
N GLY A 121 -13.06 -0.56 19.26
CA GLY A 121 -12.16 -0.51 18.12
C GLY A 121 -11.13 -1.64 18.15
N ALA A 122 -10.88 -2.25 17.00
CA ALA A 122 -9.78 -3.20 16.80
C ALA A 122 -8.51 -2.54 16.23
N GLY A 123 -8.43 -1.20 16.28
CA GLY A 123 -7.28 -0.43 15.77
C GLY A 123 -7.38 -0.02 14.30
N ASP A 124 -8.58 0.10 13.72
CA ASP A 124 -8.76 0.59 12.34
C ASP A 124 -8.13 2.01 12.16
N PRO A 125 -7.01 2.15 11.43
CA PRO A 125 -6.32 3.42 11.29
C PRO A 125 -7.04 4.39 10.34
N ALA A 126 -8.05 3.91 9.60
CA ALA A 126 -8.86 4.72 8.69
C ALA A 126 -10.13 5.27 9.38
N LEU A 127 -10.40 4.91 10.64
CA LEU A 127 -11.55 5.43 11.38
C LEU A 127 -11.36 6.91 11.74
N ALA A 128 -11.97 7.79 10.96
CA ALA A 128 -11.77 9.23 11.10
C ALA A 128 -13.03 10.05 10.77
N ARG A 129 -13.01 11.33 11.14
CA ARG A 129 -13.95 12.32 10.59
C ARG A 129 -13.55 12.63 9.14
N ALA A 130 -14.53 12.78 8.25
CA ALA A 130 -14.27 13.01 6.82
C ALA A 130 -13.36 14.22 6.54
N GLY A 131 -13.54 15.32 7.28
CA GLY A 131 -12.68 16.50 7.14
C GLY A 131 -11.22 16.24 7.53
N PHE A 132 -10.99 15.48 8.60
CA PHE A 132 -9.64 15.11 9.04
C PHE A 132 -8.95 14.20 8.02
N ALA A 133 -9.64 13.17 7.54
CA ALA A 133 -9.09 12.26 6.54
C ALA A 133 -8.73 13.00 5.24
N ARG A 134 -9.62 13.87 4.76
CA ARG A 134 -9.38 14.68 3.56
C ARG A 134 -8.18 15.61 3.71
N HIS A 135 -8.07 16.31 4.85
CA HIS A 135 -6.97 17.23 5.09
C HIS A 135 -5.59 16.53 5.11
N ASN A 136 -5.55 15.28 5.55
CA ASN A 136 -4.31 14.50 5.69
C ASN A 136 -4.10 13.46 4.57
N GLY A 137 -4.95 13.42 3.54
CA GLY A 137 -4.85 12.44 2.45
C GLY A 137 -4.98 10.98 2.91
N LEU A 138 -5.76 10.73 3.97
CA LEU A 138 -5.90 9.41 4.58
C LEU A 138 -7.12 8.65 4.01
N PRO A 139 -7.07 7.30 3.98
CA PRO A 139 -8.26 6.49 3.76
C PRO A 139 -9.31 6.77 4.84
N LEU A 140 -10.59 6.51 4.52
CA LEU A 140 -11.71 6.84 5.39
C LEU A 140 -12.67 5.67 5.60
N THR A 141 -12.67 5.13 6.82
CA THR A 141 -13.78 4.34 7.36
C THR A 141 -14.79 5.28 7.99
N ARG A 142 -15.99 5.37 7.42
CA ARG A 142 -17.04 6.28 7.88
C ARG A 142 -17.76 5.73 9.11
N LEU A 143 -17.93 6.56 10.13
CA LEU A 143 -18.79 6.26 11.29
C LEU A 143 -20.28 6.08 10.93
N GLY A 144 -20.72 6.58 9.77
CA GLY A 144 -22.13 6.54 9.36
C GLY A 144 -22.72 5.13 9.27
N ALA A 145 -21.91 4.11 9.00
CA ALA A 145 -22.37 2.71 9.05
C ALA A 145 -22.78 2.31 10.47
N LEU A 146 -21.96 2.65 11.48
CA LEU A 146 -22.27 2.39 12.89
C LEU A 146 -23.54 3.14 13.33
N THR A 147 -23.71 4.39 12.92
CA THR A 147 -24.95 5.14 13.19
C THR A 147 -26.18 4.49 12.54
N SER A 148 -26.02 3.96 11.32
CA SER A 148 -27.09 3.24 10.63
C SER A 148 -27.49 1.96 11.37
N ASP A 149 -26.53 1.28 11.98
CA ASP A 149 -26.77 0.10 12.83
C ASP A 149 -27.57 0.46 14.09
N VAL A 150 -27.24 1.57 14.75
CA VAL A 150 -28.00 2.08 15.92
C VAL A 150 -29.45 2.40 15.53
N ARG A 151 -29.65 3.09 14.40
CA ARG A 151 -30.99 3.45 13.92
C ARG A 151 -31.81 2.20 13.56
N ARG A 152 -31.18 1.22 12.90
CA ARG A 152 -31.81 -0.05 12.53
C ARG A 152 -32.19 -0.89 13.76
N ALA A 153 -31.44 -0.77 14.85
CA ALA A 153 -31.80 -1.35 16.15
C ALA A 153 -32.95 -0.62 16.87
N GLY A 154 -33.52 0.45 16.28
CA GLY A 154 -34.66 1.19 16.83
C GLY A 154 -34.30 2.18 17.94
N ILE A 155 -33.01 2.35 18.24
CA ILE A 155 -32.53 3.21 19.32
C ILE A 155 -32.59 4.68 18.89
N LYS A 156 -33.35 5.48 19.63
CA LYS A 156 -33.42 6.95 19.51
C LYS A 156 -32.87 7.68 20.73
N ARG A 157 -32.81 6.99 21.88
CA ARG A 157 -32.29 7.54 23.14
C ARG A 157 -31.38 6.53 23.83
N VAL A 158 -30.26 7.00 24.37
CA VAL A 158 -29.34 6.23 25.23
C VAL A 158 -29.33 6.93 26.59
N THR A 159 -29.58 6.21 27.68
CA THR A 159 -29.67 6.82 29.02
C THR A 159 -28.36 6.74 29.82
N GLY A 160 -27.46 5.84 29.43
CA GLY A 160 -26.12 5.73 30.01
C GLY A 160 -25.08 6.50 29.21
N SER A 161 -23.82 6.23 29.51
CA SER A 161 -22.64 6.82 28.84
C SER A 161 -22.23 6.08 27.57
#